data_AF-A0A952AKN0-F1
#
_entry.id   AF-A0A952AKN0-F1
#
_cell.length_a   1.000
_cell.length_b   1.000
_cell.length_c   1.000
_cell.angle_alpha   90.00
_cell.angle_beta   90.00
_cell.angle_gamma   90.00
#
_symmetry.space_group_name_H-M   'P 1'
#
loop_
_entity.id
_entity.type
_entity.pdbx_description
1 polymer ?
#
loop_
_entity_poly.entity_id
_entity_poly.type
_entity_poly.pdbx_seq_one_letter_code
_entity_poly.pdbx_strand_id
1 'polypeptide(L)'
;MTDQTAPSQVSSDTVSQALEDQNIFELLGITKATDEEKEVFLDELQQVIWEDFVENDVSLLLTEEELAEFKKIGEDTSLKEDERQGNMIEFLEKLIPDLEKIMLEKALELKEELTRERISDYQEFYKSDAAKLEKVNASLALADKQEWKNVAQTLNTL
;
A
#
# COMPACT_ATOMS: atom_id res chain seq x y z
N MET A 1 24.37 -13.89 51.94
CA MET A 1 25.43 -14.26 50.97
C MET A 1 24.96 -15.57 50.38
N THR A 2 24.47 -15.71 49.15
CA THR A 2 24.53 -14.98 47.87
C THR A 2 23.25 -15.40 47.13
N ASP A 3 22.36 -14.51 46.73
CA ASP A 3 22.33 -13.87 45.41
C ASP A 3 22.66 -14.83 44.24
N GLN A 4 21.65 -15.30 43.51
CA GLN A 4 21.62 -15.10 42.06
C GLN A 4 20.24 -15.42 41.47
N THR A 5 19.62 -14.32 41.06
CA THR A 5 18.43 -14.14 40.25
C THR A 5 18.53 -14.93 38.94
N ALA A 6 17.49 -15.69 38.61
CA ALA A 6 17.28 -16.20 37.26
C ALA A 6 17.17 -15.01 36.29
N PRO A 7 17.80 -15.05 35.11
CA PRO A 7 17.63 -14.00 34.13
C PRO A 7 16.21 -14.11 33.55
N SER A 8 15.36 -13.14 33.88
CA SER A 8 14.14 -12.88 33.14
C SER A 8 14.52 -12.64 31.67
N GLN A 9 14.10 -13.54 30.79
CA GLN A 9 14.17 -13.34 29.35
C GLN A 9 13.34 -12.09 29.01
N VAL A 10 14.03 -11.04 28.59
CA VAL A 10 13.42 -9.88 27.97
C VAL A 10 12.96 -10.35 26.59
N SER A 11 11.66 -10.54 26.40
CA SER A 11 11.07 -10.65 25.08
C SER A 11 11.28 -9.32 24.37
N SER A 12 12.22 -9.28 23.42
CA SER A 12 12.33 -8.15 22.50
C SER A 12 11.09 -8.15 21.62
N ASP A 13 10.12 -7.29 21.92
CA ASP A 13 9.05 -6.90 21.00
C ASP A 13 9.71 -6.35 19.74
N THR A 14 9.99 -7.24 18.78
CA THR A 14 10.62 -6.87 17.52
C THR A 14 9.49 -6.31 16.67
N VAL A 15 9.42 -4.97 16.60
CA VAL A 15 8.45 -4.27 15.75
C VAL A 15 8.64 -4.75 14.31
N SER A 16 7.54 -5.20 13.69
CA SER A 16 7.59 -5.74 12.33
C SER A 16 8.15 -4.70 11.35
N GLN A 17 8.97 -5.18 10.43
CA GLN A 17 9.54 -4.42 9.33
C GLN A 17 8.77 -4.64 8.02
N ALA A 18 7.88 -5.62 7.96
CA ALA A 18 7.14 -5.99 6.76
C ALA A 18 6.22 -4.85 6.28
N LEU A 19 5.98 -4.74 4.97
CA LEU A 19 5.26 -3.63 4.37
C LEU A 19 3.77 -3.64 4.77
N GLU A 20 3.18 -4.82 4.77
CA GLU A 20 1.80 -5.09 5.13
C GLU A 20 1.46 -4.60 6.54
N ASP A 21 2.42 -4.65 7.46
CA ASP A 21 2.24 -4.24 8.85
C ASP A 21 2.39 -2.72 9.07
N GLN A 22 2.87 -1.97 8.06
CA GLN A 22 3.11 -0.53 8.22
C GLN A 22 1.86 0.30 7.95
N ASN A 23 1.72 1.42 8.66
CA ASN A 23 0.67 2.38 8.35
C ASN A 23 1.08 3.24 7.14
N ILE A 24 0.24 3.33 6.10
CA ILE A 24 0.54 4.10 4.89
C ILE A 24 0.75 5.59 5.17
N PHE A 25 0.00 6.17 6.10
CA PHE A 25 0.17 7.58 6.49
C PHE A 25 1.50 7.83 7.20
N GLU A 26 2.02 6.85 7.94
CA GLU A 26 3.38 6.92 8.49
C GLU A 26 4.45 6.84 7.38
N LEU A 27 4.29 5.91 6.43
CA LEU A 27 5.21 5.77 5.30
C LEU A 27 5.27 7.03 4.43
N LEU A 28 4.14 7.73 4.27
CA LEU A 28 4.04 8.95 3.48
C LEU A 28 4.28 10.24 4.31
N GLY A 29 4.39 10.13 5.63
CA GLY A 29 4.70 11.27 6.52
C GLY A 29 3.53 12.22 6.74
N ILE A 30 2.31 11.77 6.45
CA ILE A 30 1.06 12.54 6.55
C ILE A 30 0.26 12.17 7.80
N THR A 31 0.94 11.75 8.88
CA THR A 31 0.29 11.33 10.14
C THR A 31 -0.57 12.40 10.81
N LYS A 32 -0.33 13.68 10.46
CA LYS A 32 -1.09 14.84 10.96
C LYS A 32 -2.37 15.12 10.17
N ALA A 33 -2.62 14.40 9.08
CA ALA A 33 -3.89 14.48 8.36
C ALA A 33 -5.05 14.13 9.31
N THR A 34 -6.15 14.85 9.15
CA THR A 34 -7.42 14.56 9.83
C THR A 34 -7.95 13.20 9.39
N ASP A 35 -8.84 12.62 10.19
CA ASP A 35 -9.43 11.33 9.83
C ASP A 35 -10.23 11.44 8.53
N GLU A 36 -10.91 12.56 8.27
CA GLU A 36 -11.62 12.81 7.01
C GLU A 36 -10.67 12.85 5.80
N GLU A 37 -9.53 13.54 5.90
CA GLU A 37 -8.52 13.55 4.83
C GLU A 37 -7.91 12.16 4.59
N LYS A 38 -7.78 11.36 5.66
CA LYS A 38 -7.29 9.98 5.56
C LYS A 38 -8.28 9.06 4.85
N GLU A 39 -9.57 9.16 5.16
CA GLU A 39 -10.60 8.37 4.48
C GLU A 39 -10.67 8.73 2.99
N VAL A 40 -10.70 10.02 2.64
CA VAL A 40 -10.69 10.45 1.23
C VAL A 40 -9.47 9.92 0.49
N PHE A 41 -8.29 9.97 1.12
CA PHE A 41 -7.07 9.42 0.54
C PHE A 41 -7.16 7.89 0.32
N LEU A 42 -7.74 7.15 1.26
CA LEU A 42 -7.91 5.70 1.12
C LEU A 42 -8.93 5.36 0.02
N ASP A 43 -10.01 6.13 -0.10
CA ASP A 43 -11.00 5.98 -1.17
C ASP A 43 -10.36 6.21 -2.54
N GLU A 44 -9.56 7.27 -2.68
CA GLU A 44 -8.80 7.55 -3.91
C GLU A 44 -7.83 6.41 -4.27
N LEU A 45 -7.10 5.88 -3.29
CA LEU A 45 -6.20 4.75 -3.52
C LEU A 45 -6.95 3.49 -3.94
N GLN A 46 -8.06 3.17 -3.28
CA GLN A 46 -8.88 2.02 -3.64
C GLN A 46 -9.41 2.15 -5.06
N GLN A 47 -9.82 3.36 -5.46
CA GLN A 47 -10.29 3.63 -6.81
C GLN A 47 -9.17 3.43 -7.84
N VAL A 48 -7.96 3.95 -7.58
CA VAL A 48 -6.81 3.76 -8.49
C VAL A 48 -6.47 2.28 -8.67
N ILE A 49 -6.44 1.51 -7.57
CA ILE A 49 -6.18 0.06 -7.63
C ILE A 49 -7.26 -0.65 -8.44
N TRP A 50 -8.53 -0.28 -8.23
CA TRP A 50 -9.65 -0.86 -8.95
C TRP A 50 -9.59 -0.56 -10.45
N GLU A 51 -9.38 0.69 -10.82
CA GLU A 51 -9.29 1.11 -12.22
C GLU A 51 -8.14 0.40 -12.94
N ASP A 52 -6.95 0.36 -12.32
CA ASP A 52 -5.79 -0.36 -12.85
C ASP A 52 -6.09 -1.85 -13.07
N PHE A 53 -6.67 -2.50 -12.06
CA PHE A 53 -7.02 -3.92 -12.15
C PHE A 53 -8.01 -4.20 -13.28
N VAL A 54 -9.05 -3.36 -13.42
CA VAL A 54 -10.06 -3.49 -14.47
C VAL A 54 -9.46 -3.26 -15.85
N GLU A 55 -8.60 -2.27 -16.01
CA GLU A 55 -7.99 -1.93 -17.29
C GLU A 55 -6.95 -2.96 -17.73
N ASN A 56 -6.09 -3.39 -16.82
CA ASN A 56 -4.88 -4.14 -17.15
C ASN A 56 -4.98 -5.64 -16.91
N ASP A 57 -5.74 -6.10 -15.91
CA ASP A 57 -5.72 -7.50 -15.47
C ASP A 57 -6.99 -8.28 -15.79
N VAL A 58 -8.17 -7.68 -15.65
CA VAL A 58 -9.45 -8.41 -15.81
C VAL A 58 -9.55 -9.11 -17.17
N SER A 59 -9.05 -8.49 -18.24
CA SER A 59 -9.06 -9.10 -19.58
C SER A 59 -8.14 -10.32 -19.73
N LEU A 60 -7.15 -10.47 -18.84
CA LEU A 60 -6.23 -11.60 -18.80
C LEU A 60 -6.75 -12.75 -17.94
N LEU A 61 -7.67 -12.44 -17.01
CA LEU A 61 -8.21 -13.38 -16.03
C LEU A 61 -9.55 -13.98 -16.46
N LEU A 62 -10.25 -13.33 -17.38
CA LEU A 62 -11.55 -13.78 -17.88
C LEU A 62 -11.46 -14.31 -19.32
N THR A 63 -12.38 -15.21 -19.65
CA THR A 63 -12.65 -15.57 -21.05
C THR A 63 -13.35 -14.42 -21.79
N GLU A 64 -13.39 -14.47 -23.12
CA GLU A 64 -14.07 -13.44 -23.93
C GLU A 64 -15.56 -13.30 -23.59
N GLU A 65 -16.25 -14.42 -23.29
CA GLU A 65 -17.67 -14.42 -22.93
C GLU A 65 -17.89 -13.76 -21.57
N GLU A 66 -17.10 -14.14 -20.56
CA GLU A 66 -17.15 -13.57 -19.21
C GLU A 66 -16.79 -12.08 -19.21
N LEU A 67 -15.78 -11.68 -20.00
CA LEU A 67 -15.40 -10.29 -20.15
C LEU A 67 -16.51 -9.45 -20.78
N ALA A 68 -17.25 -10.00 -21.75
CA ALA A 68 -18.38 -9.32 -22.36
C ALA A 68 -19.54 -9.14 -21.37
N GLU A 69 -19.78 -10.11 -20.47
CA GLU A 69 -20.76 -9.98 -19.39
C GLU A 69 -20.32 -8.95 -18.35
N PHE A 70 -19.06 -9.00 -17.92
CA PHE A 70 -18.48 -8.03 -17.00
C PHE A 70 -18.62 -6.59 -17.52
N LYS A 71 -18.31 -6.34 -18.80
CA LYS A 71 -18.45 -5.02 -19.42
C LYS A 71 -19.90 -4.54 -19.46
N LYS A 72 -20.87 -5.43 -19.68
CA LYS A 72 -22.29 -5.04 -19.63
C LYS A 72 -22.71 -4.51 -18.26
N ILE A 73 -22.15 -5.07 -17.17
CA ILE A 73 -22.37 -4.55 -15.82
C ILE A 73 -21.77 -3.15 -15.72
N GLY A 74 -20.52 -2.97 -16.16
CA GLY A 74 -19.81 -1.69 -16.17
C GLY A 74 -20.44 -0.59 -17.05
N GLU A 75 -21.25 -0.96 -18.03
CA GLU A 75 -21.96 -0.03 -18.93
C GLU A 75 -23.42 0.19 -18.52
N ASP A 76 -23.89 -0.46 -17.44
CA ASP A 76 -25.27 -0.30 -16.97
C ASP A 76 -25.49 1.07 -16.33
N THR A 77 -25.98 2.00 -17.15
CA THR A 77 -26.35 3.37 -16.75
C THR A 77 -27.60 3.44 -15.89
N SER A 78 -28.32 2.33 -15.68
CA SER A 78 -29.48 2.29 -14.77
C SER A 78 -29.07 2.19 -13.30
N LEU A 79 -27.83 1.76 -13.03
CA LEU A 79 -27.24 1.65 -11.71
C LEU A 79 -26.41 2.89 -11.35
N LYS A 80 -26.36 3.19 -10.04
CA LYS A 80 -25.37 4.14 -9.53
C LYS A 80 -23.96 3.55 -9.65
N GLU A 81 -22.96 4.42 -9.59
CA GLU A 81 -21.55 4.02 -9.69
C GLU A 81 -21.16 2.99 -8.64
N ASP A 82 -21.44 3.25 -7.37
CA ASP A 82 -21.13 2.32 -6.27
C ASP A 82 -21.85 0.96 -6.43
N GLU A 83 -23.13 0.98 -6.85
CA GLU A 83 -23.91 -0.24 -7.10
C GLU A 83 -23.33 -1.04 -8.25
N ARG A 84 -22.88 -0.34 -9.30
CA ARG A 84 -22.26 -0.95 -10.48
C ARG A 84 -20.91 -1.56 -10.13
N GLN A 85 -20.06 -0.85 -9.40
CA GLN A 85 -18.78 -1.36 -8.94
C GLN A 85 -18.95 -2.57 -8.00
N GLY A 86 -19.92 -2.52 -7.08
CA GLY A 86 -20.27 -3.66 -6.23
C GLY A 86 -20.67 -4.89 -7.04
N ASN A 87 -21.55 -4.72 -8.04
CA ASN A 87 -21.96 -5.81 -8.91
C ASN A 87 -20.79 -6.38 -9.75
N MET A 88 -19.87 -5.52 -10.19
CA MET A 88 -18.66 -5.92 -10.90
C MET A 88 -17.75 -6.75 -10.00
N ILE A 89 -17.51 -6.33 -8.76
CA ILE A 89 -16.71 -7.08 -7.78
C ILE A 89 -17.35 -8.44 -7.52
N GLU A 90 -18.65 -8.50 -7.22
CA GLU A 90 -19.38 -9.76 -6.99
C GLU A 90 -19.36 -10.71 -8.19
N PHE A 91 -19.24 -10.17 -9.41
CA PHE A 91 -19.10 -10.97 -10.61
C PHE A 91 -17.69 -11.57 -10.69
N LEU A 92 -16.66 -10.76 -10.46
CA LEU A 92 -15.27 -11.20 -10.48
C LEU A 92 -14.96 -12.22 -9.38
N GLU A 93 -15.49 -12.06 -8.17
CA GLU A 93 -15.30 -13.01 -7.06
C GLU A 93 -15.79 -14.43 -7.38
N LYS A 94 -16.80 -14.57 -8.25
CA LYS A 94 -17.34 -15.88 -8.66
C LYS A 94 -16.44 -16.58 -9.67
N LEU A 95 -15.65 -15.82 -10.42
CA LEU A 95 -14.87 -16.31 -11.57
C LEU A 95 -13.38 -16.41 -11.27
N ILE A 96 -12.86 -15.48 -10.48
CA ILE A 96 -11.44 -15.34 -10.15
C ILE A 96 -11.23 -15.87 -8.73
N PRO A 97 -10.67 -17.09 -8.58
CA PRO A 97 -10.21 -17.56 -7.28
C PRO A 97 -9.14 -16.61 -6.75
N ASP A 98 -9.12 -16.39 -5.44
CA ASP A 98 -8.13 -15.55 -4.77
C ASP A 98 -8.15 -14.06 -5.21
N LEU A 99 -9.28 -13.55 -5.73
CA LEU A 99 -9.42 -12.13 -6.09
C LEU A 99 -8.98 -11.20 -4.95
N GLU A 100 -9.41 -11.46 -3.72
CA GLU A 100 -9.01 -10.69 -2.54
C GLU A 100 -7.49 -10.63 -2.36
N LYS A 101 -6.78 -11.75 -2.61
CA LYS A 101 -5.32 -11.81 -2.52
C LYS A 101 -4.67 -10.98 -3.62
N ILE A 102 -5.20 -11.02 -4.84
CA ILE A 102 -4.71 -10.20 -5.96
C ILE A 102 -4.87 -8.71 -5.62
N MET A 103 -6.05 -8.31 -5.11
CA MET A 103 -6.32 -6.93 -4.73
C MET A 103 -5.42 -6.48 -3.57
N LEU A 104 -5.17 -7.35 -2.59
CA LEU A 104 -4.24 -7.07 -1.50
C LEU A 104 -2.80 -6.89 -2.02
N GLU A 105 -2.34 -7.75 -2.92
CA GLU A 105 -1.00 -7.66 -3.53
C GLU A 105 -0.83 -6.32 -4.26
N LYS A 106 -1.81 -5.91 -5.07
CA LYS A 106 -1.81 -4.59 -5.73
C LYS A 106 -1.79 -3.42 -4.74
N ALA A 107 -2.54 -3.52 -3.64
CA ALA A 107 -2.52 -2.49 -2.61
C ALA A 107 -1.14 -2.37 -1.93
N LEU A 108 -0.45 -3.50 -1.73
CA LEU A 108 0.92 -3.51 -1.20
C LEU A 108 1.92 -2.96 -2.22
N GLU A 109 1.80 -3.33 -3.50
CA GLU A 109 2.63 -2.80 -4.59
C GLU A 109 2.50 -1.27 -4.68
N LEU A 110 1.27 -0.74 -4.73
CA LEU A 110 1.03 0.70 -4.78
C LEU A 110 1.60 1.41 -3.55
N LYS A 111 1.45 0.82 -2.36
CA LYS A 111 2.01 1.37 -1.11
C LYS A 111 3.55 1.43 -1.14
N GLU A 112 4.20 0.41 -1.69
CA GLU A 112 5.65 0.43 -1.94
C GLU A 112 6.02 1.51 -2.94
N GLU A 113 5.33 1.60 -4.07
CA GLU A 113 5.57 2.57 -5.13
C GLU A 113 5.49 4.01 -4.62
N LEU A 114 4.41 4.36 -3.91
CA LEU A 114 4.23 5.69 -3.32
C LEU A 114 5.34 6.04 -2.32
N THR A 115 5.79 5.05 -1.54
CA THR A 115 6.90 5.25 -0.60
C THR A 115 8.22 5.49 -1.34
N ARG A 116 8.46 4.76 -2.43
CA ARG A 116 9.65 4.93 -3.28
C ARG A 116 9.63 6.24 -4.04
N GLU A 117 8.46 6.68 -4.52
CA GLU A 117 8.27 7.99 -5.13
C GLU A 117 8.62 9.10 -4.13
N ARG A 118 8.12 9.03 -2.90
CA ARG A 118 8.49 9.96 -1.83
C ARG A 118 10.01 10.01 -1.60
N ILE A 119 10.69 8.87 -1.61
CA ILE A 119 12.16 8.82 -1.49
C ILE A 119 12.80 9.55 -2.67
N SER A 120 12.38 9.27 -3.90
CA SER A 120 12.88 9.92 -5.12
C SER A 120 12.70 11.43 -5.08
N ASP A 121 11.51 11.91 -4.69
CA ASP A 121 11.23 13.33 -4.51
C ASP A 121 12.15 13.98 -3.47
N TYR A 122 12.41 13.28 -2.37
CA TYR A 122 13.31 13.78 -1.33
C TYR A 122 14.77 13.79 -1.78
N GLN A 123 15.19 12.86 -2.66
CA GLN A 123 16.55 12.88 -3.22
C GLN A 123 16.76 14.16 -4.04
N GLU A 124 15.79 14.51 -4.88
CA GLU A 124 15.84 15.73 -5.68
C GLU A 124 15.71 16.99 -4.80
N PHE A 125 14.78 16.99 -3.85
CA PHE A 125 14.53 18.13 -2.96
C PHE A 125 15.74 18.45 -2.07
N TYR A 126 16.41 17.43 -1.53
CA TYR A 126 17.56 17.59 -0.63
C TYR A 126 18.92 17.53 -1.32
N LYS A 127 18.99 17.58 -2.66
CA LYS A 127 20.25 17.49 -3.41
C LYS A 127 21.37 18.46 -2.98
N SER A 128 21.01 19.58 -2.36
CA SER A 128 21.93 20.61 -1.87
C SER A 128 22.24 20.51 -0.36
N ASP A 129 21.58 19.62 0.38
CA ASP A 129 21.81 19.36 1.80
C ASP A 129 22.38 17.94 1.96
N ALA A 130 23.71 17.85 2.06
CA ALA A 130 24.41 16.57 2.11
C ALA A 130 23.97 15.68 3.28
N ALA A 131 23.65 16.27 4.44
CA ALA A 131 23.26 15.51 5.62
C ALA A 131 21.85 14.91 5.48
N LYS A 132 20.92 15.67 4.88
CA LYS A 132 19.58 15.15 4.59
C LYS A 132 19.59 14.16 3.44
N LEU A 133 20.35 14.43 2.37
CA LEU A 133 20.50 13.53 1.24
C LEU A 133 21.06 12.17 1.65
N GLU A 134 22.04 12.13 2.56
CA GLU A 134 22.58 10.88 3.11
C GLU A 134 21.48 10.04 3.79
N LYS A 135 20.62 10.67 4.59
CA LYS A 135 19.48 9.99 5.22
C LYS A 135 18.46 9.47 4.19
N VAL A 136 18.16 10.24 3.15
CA VAL A 136 17.24 9.80 2.09
C VAL A 136 17.81 8.58 1.35
N ASN A 137 19.10 8.61 1.01
CA ASN A 137 19.76 7.47 0.36
C ASN A 137 19.83 6.24 1.28
N ALA A 138 20.00 6.44 2.60
CA ALA A 138 19.90 5.36 3.56
C ALA A 138 18.49 4.75 3.60
N SER A 139 17.43 5.57 3.53
CA SER A 139 16.05 5.09 3.41
C SER A 139 15.83 4.23 2.16
N LEU A 140 16.42 4.58 1.01
CA LEU A 140 16.35 3.74 -0.19
C LEU A 140 16.98 2.35 0.06
N ALA A 141 18.16 2.31 0.67
CA ALA A 141 18.82 1.05 1.00
C ALA A 141 18.06 0.21 2.05
N LEU A 142 17.29 0.86 2.93
CA LEU A 142 16.39 0.18 3.88
C LEU A 142 15.15 -0.39 3.16
N ALA A 143 14.57 0.36 2.22
CA ALA A 143 13.45 -0.12 1.40
C ALA A 143 13.83 -1.37 0.59
N ASP A 144 15.03 -1.39 -0.01
CA ASP A 144 15.53 -2.56 -0.75
C ASP A 144 15.76 -3.80 0.14
N LYS A 145 15.92 -3.61 1.45
CA LYS A 145 15.98 -4.68 2.46
C LYS A 145 14.63 -5.02 3.07
N GLN A 146 13.55 -4.39 2.60
CA GLN A 146 12.20 -4.50 3.15
C GLN A 146 12.13 -4.10 4.63
N GLU A 147 12.95 -3.13 5.05
CA GLU A 147 12.95 -2.57 6.41
C GLU A 147 12.01 -1.35 6.52
N TRP A 148 10.73 -1.54 6.23
CA TRP A 148 9.79 -0.44 5.95
C TRP A 148 9.49 0.45 7.16
N LYS A 149 9.49 -0.10 8.38
CA LYS A 149 9.35 0.73 9.59
C LYS A 149 10.52 1.71 9.72
N ASN A 150 11.74 1.23 9.45
CA ASN A 150 12.95 2.06 9.50
C ASN A 150 12.95 3.12 8.40
N VAL A 151 12.42 2.81 7.21
CA VAL A 151 12.19 3.78 6.13
C VAL A 151 11.30 4.94 6.61
N ALA A 152 10.09 4.63 7.11
CA ALA A 152 9.16 5.64 7.61
C ALA A 152 9.78 6.52 8.69
N GLN A 153 10.42 5.90 9.69
CA GLN A 153 11.05 6.62 10.79
C GLN A 153 12.15 7.57 10.29
N THR A 154 13.01 7.11 9.38
CA THR A 154 14.11 7.93 8.86
C THR A 154 13.59 9.13 8.08
N LEU A 155 12.65 8.90 7.15
CA LEU A 155 12.06 9.95 6.32
C LEU A 155 11.28 10.98 7.14
N ASN A 156 10.60 10.55 8.20
CA ASN A 156 9.82 11.44 9.07
C ASN A 156 10.68 12.30 10.01
N THR A 157 12.01 12.17 9.98
CA THR A 157 12.95 13.06 10.70
C THR A 157 13.54 14.19 9.85
N LEU A 158 13.23 14.23 8.55
CA LEU A 158 13.76 15.20 7.59
C LEU A 158 12.99 16.51 7.62
#